data_AF-A0A1I6MDG9-F1
#
_entry.id   AF-A0A1I6MDG9-F1
#
_cell.length_a   1.000
_cell.length_b   1.000
_cell.length_c   1.000
_cell.angle_alpha   90.00
_cell.angle_beta   90.00
_cell.angle_gamma   90.00
#
_symmetry.space_group_name_H-M   'P 1'
#
loop_
_entity.id
_entity.type
_entity.pdbx_description
1 polymer ?
#
loop_
_entity_poly.entity_id
_entity_poly.type
_entity_poly.pdbx_seq_one_letter_code
_entity_poly.pdbx_strand_id
1 'polypeptide(L)'
;MPKKRNSNWTWAFVKNGNANVGRIQYASSTKQEYNAFKTKANLTRGVPRFGQRQKNYLAAQGGGIRKTYVSASLRRRMPRAKRADLAAVGVLNPAHNPPGGGHKSHLVPDIFGGPSSALNLVNEMKPINLSGHKRIENRIDRMIKAVTAPGDTHPTTKRGGLVMRENYNQQGRPTQRTYMVSVKDRVNNTRGYHKLTFTRL
;
A
#
# COMPACT_ATOMS: atom_id res chain seq x y z
N MET A 1 6.92 -16.87 -29.86
CA MET A 1 7.47 -16.98 -28.49
C MET A 1 6.36 -17.40 -27.53
N PRO A 2 6.50 -18.47 -26.75
CA PRO A 2 5.45 -18.88 -25.83
C PRO A 2 5.32 -17.84 -24.72
N LYS A 3 4.12 -17.24 -24.60
CA LYS A 3 3.76 -16.34 -23.50
C LYS A 3 4.04 -17.07 -22.19
N LYS A 4 4.96 -16.55 -21.37
CA LYS A 4 5.26 -17.07 -20.02
C LYS A 4 3.95 -17.40 -19.31
N ARG A 5 3.72 -18.69 -19.10
CA ARG A 5 2.58 -19.27 -18.37
C ARG A 5 2.43 -18.54 -17.04
N ASN A 6 1.17 -18.25 -16.70
CA ASN A 6 0.70 -17.71 -15.42
C ASN A 6 1.62 -18.06 -14.25
N SER A 7 2.51 -17.14 -13.85
CA SER A 7 3.15 -17.23 -12.54
C SER A 7 2.02 -17.21 -11.51
N ASN A 8 1.88 -18.25 -10.69
CA ASN A 8 0.88 -18.32 -9.63
C ASN A 8 0.89 -17.02 -8.80
N TRP A 9 -0.05 -16.11 -9.10
CA TRP A 9 -0.11 -14.75 -8.55
C TRP A 9 -0.48 -14.73 -7.06
N THR A 10 -0.80 -15.89 -6.52
CA THR A 10 -1.29 -16.13 -5.17
C THR A 10 -0.21 -15.94 -4.11
N TRP A 11 1.08 -16.11 -4.43
CA TRP A 11 2.16 -15.92 -3.47
C TRP A 11 3.54 -15.66 -4.10
N ALA A 12 4.34 -14.78 -3.50
CA ALA A 12 5.74 -14.56 -3.91
C ALA A 12 6.61 -14.13 -2.73
N PHE A 13 7.75 -14.78 -2.54
CA PHE A 13 8.76 -14.34 -1.57
C PHE A 13 9.50 -13.08 -2.06
N VAL A 14 9.89 -12.26 -1.10
CA VAL A 14 10.80 -11.13 -1.27
C VAL A 14 12.10 -11.54 -0.62
N LYS A 15 13.19 -11.46 -1.39
CA LYS A 15 14.53 -11.84 -0.94
C LYS A 15 15.38 -10.62 -0.62
N ASN A 16 16.29 -10.78 0.33
CA ASN A 16 17.44 -9.91 0.56
C ASN A 16 18.69 -10.79 0.53
N GLY A 17 19.46 -10.74 -0.56
CA GLY A 17 20.44 -11.79 -0.86
C GLY A 17 19.77 -13.17 -0.91
N ASN A 18 20.27 -14.11 -0.12
CA ASN A 18 19.74 -15.48 -0.05
C ASN A 18 18.60 -15.65 0.96
N ALA A 19 18.34 -14.65 1.82
CA ALA A 19 17.31 -14.74 2.86
C ALA A 19 15.94 -14.26 2.36
N ASN A 20 14.86 -14.94 2.77
CA ASN A 20 13.50 -14.47 2.57
C ASN A 20 13.14 -13.46 3.68
N VAL A 21 12.79 -12.23 3.31
CA VAL A 21 12.45 -11.15 4.25
C VAL A 21 10.96 -10.82 4.28
N GLY A 22 10.18 -11.51 3.46
CA GLY A 22 8.74 -11.33 3.42
C GLY A 22 8.07 -12.10 2.31
N ARG A 23 6.74 -12.06 2.33
CA ARG A 23 5.88 -12.79 1.40
C ARG A 23 4.70 -11.92 1.00
N ILE A 24 4.44 -11.85 -0.31
CA ILE A 24 3.24 -11.28 -0.89
C ILE A 24 2.20 -12.39 -1.03
N GLN A 25 0.93 -12.09 -0.76
CA GLN A 25 -0.22 -12.93 -1.02
C GLN A 25 -1.32 -12.12 -1.71
N TYR A 26 -2.02 -12.75 -2.66
CA TYR A 26 -3.21 -12.21 -3.31
C TYR A 26 -4.43 -13.08 -3.03
N ALA A 27 -5.58 -12.44 -2.82
CA ALA A 27 -6.89 -13.07 -2.83
C ALA A 27 -7.91 -12.12 -3.50
N SER A 28 -8.93 -12.70 -4.15
CA SER A 28 -10.16 -11.96 -4.41
C SER A 28 -10.79 -11.55 -3.07
N SER A 29 -11.60 -10.51 -3.09
CA SER A 29 -12.33 -10.04 -1.92
C SER A 29 -13.75 -9.66 -2.34
N THR A 30 -14.64 -9.48 -1.37
CA THR A 30 -16.01 -9.03 -1.61
C THR A 30 -16.16 -7.53 -1.34
N LYS A 31 -17.27 -6.97 -1.84
CA LYS A 31 -17.70 -5.59 -1.50
C LYS A 31 -17.82 -5.39 0.01
N GLN A 32 -18.36 -6.40 0.72
CA GLN A 32 -18.58 -6.35 2.16
C GLN A 32 -17.26 -6.27 2.93
N GLU A 33 -16.30 -7.14 2.60
CA GLU A 33 -14.96 -7.12 3.22
C GLU A 33 -14.24 -5.79 2.97
N TYR A 34 -14.27 -5.29 1.74
CA TYR A 34 -13.69 -4.00 1.39
C TYR A 34 -14.33 -2.86 2.20
N ASN A 35 -15.65 -2.83 2.30
CA ASN A 35 -16.36 -1.80 3.04
C ASN A 35 -16.10 -1.87 4.54
N ALA A 36 -16.09 -3.06 5.14
CA ALA A 36 -15.74 -3.23 6.56
C ALA A 36 -14.34 -2.70 6.86
N PHE A 37 -13.38 -2.94 5.97
CA PHE A 37 -12.02 -2.44 6.08
C PHE A 37 -11.94 -0.92 5.87
N LYS A 38 -12.69 -0.40 4.89
CA LYS A 38 -12.79 1.04 4.59
C LYS A 38 -13.43 1.84 5.72
N THR A 39 -14.49 1.33 6.35
CA THR A 39 -15.14 1.99 7.49
C THR A 39 -14.13 2.20 8.62
N LYS A 40 -13.32 1.18 8.94
CA LYS A 40 -12.26 1.29 9.96
C LYS A 40 -11.22 2.37 9.63
N ALA A 41 -10.87 2.53 8.36
CA ALA A 41 -9.89 3.50 7.88
C ALA A 41 -10.44 4.93 7.73
N ASN A 42 -11.75 5.08 7.51
CA ASN A 42 -12.38 6.39 7.28
C ASN A 42 -12.75 7.13 8.57
N LEU A 43 -12.61 6.51 9.75
CA LEU A 43 -13.04 7.08 11.04
C LEU A 43 -12.30 8.36 11.49
N THR A 44 -11.44 8.96 10.66
CA THR A 44 -10.83 10.29 10.89
C THR A 44 -10.14 10.74 9.61
N ARG A 45 -10.85 11.47 8.73
CA ARG A 45 -10.25 12.06 7.51
C ARG A 45 -9.75 13.47 7.84
N GLY A 46 -8.45 13.61 8.09
CA GLY A 46 -7.81 14.92 8.29
C GLY A 46 -7.36 15.61 7.00
N VAL A 47 -7.18 14.88 5.89
CA VAL A 47 -6.69 15.42 4.61
C VAL A 47 -7.65 15.05 3.48
N PRO A 48 -7.99 15.99 2.56
CA PRO A 48 -8.76 15.64 1.37
C PRO A 48 -8.11 14.48 0.61
N ARG A 49 -8.87 13.41 0.35
CA ARG A 49 -8.44 12.21 -0.43
C ARG A 49 -7.49 11.25 0.31
N PHE A 50 -7.03 11.56 1.52
CA PHE A 50 -6.20 10.70 2.36
C PHE A 50 -6.72 10.71 3.81
N GLY A 51 -7.34 9.61 4.25
CA GLY A 51 -7.71 9.42 5.66
C GLY A 51 -6.67 8.55 6.35
N GLN A 52 -6.27 8.92 7.55
CA GLN A 52 -5.29 8.17 8.32
C GLN A 52 -5.75 8.06 9.78
N ARG A 53 -5.65 6.85 10.34
CA ARG A 53 -5.93 6.58 11.75
C ARG A 53 -4.86 5.68 12.33
N GLN A 54 -4.38 6.01 13.53
CA GLN A 54 -3.43 5.23 14.30
C GLN A 54 -4.08 4.66 15.56
N LYS A 55 -3.54 3.53 16.05
CA LYS A 55 -3.75 3.08 17.42
C LYS A 55 -2.41 3.10 18.16
N ASN A 56 -2.31 4.02 19.12
CA ASN A 56 -1.17 4.16 20.02
C ASN A 56 -1.38 3.32 21.27
N TYR A 57 -0.29 2.90 21.91
CA TYR A 57 -0.31 2.20 23.19
C TYR A 57 0.70 2.82 24.16
N LEU A 58 0.44 2.70 25.46
CA LEU A 58 1.23 3.30 26.52
C LEU A 58 2.68 2.74 26.52
N ALA A 59 3.61 3.51 27.09
CA ALA A 59 5.03 3.16 27.18
C ALA A 59 5.27 1.81 27.88
N ALA A 60 4.47 1.47 28.90
CA ALA A 60 4.50 0.18 29.60
C ALA A 60 4.23 -1.04 28.70
N GLN A 61 3.69 -0.82 27.50
CA GLN A 61 3.46 -1.85 26.48
C GLN A 61 4.41 -1.68 25.27
N GLY A 62 5.57 -1.05 25.44
CA GLY A 62 6.57 -0.82 24.40
C GLY A 62 6.39 0.47 23.58
N GLY A 63 5.34 1.26 23.86
CA GLY A 63 5.10 2.56 23.21
C GLY A 63 4.80 2.51 21.71
N GLY A 64 4.37 3.65 21.16
CA GLY A 64 4.25 3.86 19.70
C GLY A 64 3.00 3.30 19.02
N ILE A 65 3.00 3.39 17.70
CA ILE A 65 1.89 2.98 16.83
C ILE A 65 1.94 1.48 16.63
N ARG A 66 0.85 0.77 16.94
CA ARG A 66 0.72 -0.68 16.69
C ARG A 66 -0.08 -1.02 15.45
N LYS A 67 -0.96 -0.12 15.02
CA LYS A 67 -1.77 -0.27 13.80
C LYS A 67 -1.99 1.10 13.17
N THR A 68 -1.84 1.19 11.86
CA THR A 68 -2.27 2.36 11.09
C THR A 68 -3.17 1.94 9.94
N TYR A 69 -4.21 2.72 9.71
CA TYR A 69 -5.13 2.54 8.59
C TYR A 69 -5.05 3.76 7.70
N VAL A 70 -5.09 3.53 6.40
CA VAL A 70 -5.11 4.58 5.38
C VAL A 70 -6.20 4.31 4.37
N SER A 71 -6.94 5.35 3.97
CA SER A 71 -7.96 5.30 2.92
C SER A 71 -7.70 6.37 1.88
N ALA A 72 -7.56 5.97 0.61
CA ALA A 72 -7.25 6.84 -0.50
C ALA A 72 -8.10 6.55 -1.75
N SER A 73 -8.28 7.57 -2.58
CA SER A 73 -8.84 7.38 -3.93
C SER A 73 -7.75 6.90 -4.87
N LEU A 74 -7.99 5.80 -5.58
CA LEU A 74 -7.04 5.31 -6.58
C LEU A 74 -7.13 6.16 -7.84
N ARG A 75 -6.03 6.84 -8.15
CA ARG A 75 -5.78 7.59 -9.39
C ARG A 75 -4.45 7.13 -9.96
N ARG A 76 -4.17 7.43 -11.22
CA ARG A 76 -2.81 7.27 -11.76
C ARG A 76 -2.11 8.61 -11.66
N ARG A 77 -0.90 8.62 -11.11
CA ARG A 77 -0.08 9.82 -11.11
C ARG A 77 0.19 10.27 -12.55
N MET A 78 0.25 11.58 -12.74
CA MET A 78 0.72 12.22 -13.97
C MET A 78 2.05 11.60 -14.43
N PRO A 79 2.18 11.21 -15.71
CA PRO A 79 3.49 10.92 -16.30
C PRO A 79 4.45 12.08 -16.03
N ARG A 80 5.70 11.77 -15.66
CA ARG A 80 6.78 12.75 -15.39
C ARG A 80 6.59 13.69 -14.19
N ALA A 81 5.54 13.54 -13.37
CA ALA A 81 5.43 14.34 -12.15
C ALA A 81 6.65 14.13 -11.24
N LYS A 82 7.25 15.23 -10.76
CA LYS A 82 8.41 15.22 -9.86
C LYS A 82 8.10 14.46 -8.58
N ARG A 83 8.97 13.52 -8.18
CA ARG A 83 8.88 12.83 -6.88
C ARG A 83 9.28 13.80 -5.78
N ALA A 84 8.53 13.79 -4.69
CA ALA A 84 8.92 14.52 -3.49
C ALA A 84 10.25 13.94 -2.99
N ASP A 85 11.15 14.80 -2.57
CA ASP A 85 12.28 14.36 -1.77
C ASP A 85 11.75 13.94 -0.40
N LEU A 86 12.06 12.70 -0.01
CA LEU A 86 11.59 12.12 1.23
C LEU A 86 12.57 12.37 2.38
N ALA A 87 13.81 12.80 2.12
CA ALA A 87 14.88 12.87 3.12
C ALA A 87 14.49 13.71 4.35
N ALA A 88 13.86 14.86 4.16
CA ALA A 88 13.42 15.75 5.24
C ALA A 88 12.07 15.36 5.90
N VAL A 89 11.32 14.42 5.32
CA VAL A 89 9.97 14.10 5.81
C VAL A 89 10.03 13.07 6.93
N GLY A 90 9.38 13.32 8.07
CA GLY A 90 9.26 12.33 9.15
C GLY A 90 8.56 11.03 8.73
N VAL A 91 8.51 10.05 9.63
CA VAL A 91 7.84 8.75 9.41
C VAL A 91 7.06 8.32 10.64
N LEU A 92 6.16 7.35 10.49
CA LEU A 92 5.55 6.66 11.62
C LEU A 92 6.59 5.77 12.31
N ASN A 93 6.54 5.72 13.65
CA ASN A 93 7.49 5.00 14.50
C ASN A 93 8.96 5.31 14.13
N PRO A 94 9.40 6.59 14.23
CA PRO A 94 10.74 7.00 13.78
C PRO A 94 11.89 6.32 14.53
N ALA A 95 11.66 5.88 15.77
CA ALA A 95 12.63 5.10 16.55
C ALA A 95 12.94 3.73 15.93
N HIS A 96 12.09 3.20 15.05
CA HIS A 96 12.40 2.00 14.30
C HIS A 96 13.23 2.32 13.07
N ASN A 97 14.46 1.80 13.03
CA ASN A 97 15.32 1.81 11.85
C ASN A 97 15.71 0.37 11.49
N PRO A 98 15.38 -0.13 10.29
CA PRO A 98 15.77 -1.48 9.88
C PRO A 98 17.29 -1.58 9.65
N PRO A 99 17.87 -2.79 9.77
CA PRO A 99 19.27 -3.02 9.47
C PRO A 99 19.65 -2.59 8.04
N GLY A 100 20.77 -1.88 7.90
CA GLY A 100 21.23 -1.33 6.61
C GLY A 100 20.58 0.02 6.23
N GLY A 101 19.86 0.65 7.15
CA GLY A 101 19.29 1.98 6.98
C GLY A 101 17.82 1.97 6.52
N GLY A 102 17.03 2.86 7.10
CA GLY A 102 15.60 3.01 6.85
C GLY A 102 15.34 3.63 5.49
N HIS A 103 14.82 2.82 4.56
CA HIS A 103 14.24 3.34 3.34
C HIS A 103 12.81 3.80 3.63
N LYS A 104 12.51 5.07 3.36
CA LYS A 104 11.15 5.60 3.52
C LYS A 104 10.22 4.93 2.49
N SER A 105 9.20 4.24 2.98
CA SER A 105 8.19 3.57 2.17
C SER A 105 6.86 4.28 2.35
N HIS A 106 6.20 4.60 1.24
CA HIS A 106 4.81 5.03 1.31
C HIS A 106 3.88 3.89 1.72
N LEU A 107 2.95 4.19 2.60
CA LEU A 107 1.84 3.34 3.03
C LEU A 107 0.81 3.22 1.90
N VAL A 108 0.38 4.36 1.36
CA VAL A 108 -0.29 4.47 0.06
C VAL A 108 0.70 5.02 -0.96
N PRO A 109 1.02 4.26 -2.03
CA PRO A 109 1.99 4.66 -3.03
C PRO A 109 1.74 6.04 -3.65
N ASP A 110 2.82 6.80 -3.84
CA ASP A 110 2.78 8.13 -4.48
C ASP A 110 2.24 8.07 -5.92
N ILE A 111 2.52 6.99 -6.65
CA ILE A 111 2.00 6.72 -8.00
C ILE A 111 0.48 6.62 -8.03
N PHE A 112 -0.15 6.36 -6.88
CA PHE A 112 -1.60 6.35 -6.72
C PHE A 112 -2.17 7.60 -6.05
N GLY A 113 -1.35 8.65 -5.88
CA GLY A 113 -1.73 9.92 -5.27
C GLY A 113 -1.62 9.95 -3.75
N GLY A 114 -0.86 9.03 -3.14
CA GLY A 114 -0.52 9.12 -1.72
C GLY A 114 0.35 10.34 -1.43
N PRO A 115 0.08 11.10 -0.35
CA PRO A 115 0.89 12.26 0.01
C PRO A 115 2.28 11.83 0.52
N SER A 116 3.29 12.67 0.30
CA SER A 116 4.61 12.50 0.91
C SER A 116 4.64 13.26 2.24
N SER A 117 4.08 12.64 3.27
CA SER A 117 4.00 13.20 4.63
C SER A 117 4.28 12.11 5.67
N ALA A 118 4.63 12.50 6.89
CA ALA A 118 4.91 11.56 7.98
C ALA A 118 3.75 10.58 8.25
N LEU A 119 2.52 10.99 7.99
CA LEU A 119 1.32 10.17 8.15
C LEU A 119 1.22 9.02 7.12
N ASN A 120 1.96 9.10 6.02
CA ASN A 120 1.94 8.12 4.93
C ASN A 120 3.31 7.44 4.73
N LEU A 121 4.28 7.66 5.61
CA LEU A 121 5.63 7.11 5.47
C LEU A 121 6.01 6.24 6.66
N VAL A 122 6.73 5.16 6.39
CA VAL A 122 7.35 4.28 7.38
C VAL A 122 8.79 4.00 6.99
N ASN A 123 9.64 3.69 7.97
CA ASN A 123 10.95 3.10 7.68
C ASN A 123 10.78 1.62 7.28
N GLU A 124 11.46 1.22 6.22
CA GLU A 124 11.37 -0.11 5.64
C GLU A 124 12.73 -0.58 5.12
N MET A 125 12.94 -1.90 5.07
CA MET A 125 14.08 -2.45 4.35
C MET A 125 13.97 -2.13 2.85
N LYS A 126 15.07 -1.69 2.23
CA LYS A 126 15.11 -1.37 0.78
C LYS A 126 14.55 -2.48 -0.12
N PRO A 127 14.87 -3.78 0.05
CA PRO A 127 14.27 -4.86 -0.75
C PRO A 127 12.76 -4.98 -0.58
N ILE A 128 12.25 -4.76 0.64
CA ILE A 128 10.81 -4.83 0.91
C ILE A 128 10.08 -3.70 0.19
N ASN A 129 10.60 -2.48 0.23
CA ASN A 129 9.99 -1.36 -0.50
C ASN A 129 10.11 -1.51 -2.02
N LEU A 130 11.34 -1.66 -2.52
CA LEU A 130 11.63 -1.60 -3.95
C LEU A 130 11.29 -2.89 -4.72
N SER A 131 11.11 -4.02 -4.03
CA SER A 131 10.67 -5.28 -4.65
C SER A 131 9.30 -5.71 -4.14
N GLY A 132 9.12 -5.80 -2.82
CA GLY A 132 7.87 -6.26 -2.20
C GLY A 132 6.67 -5.37 -2.51
N HIS A 133 6.67 -4.16 -1.95
CA HIS A 133 5.63 -3.17 -2.19
C HIS A 133 5.54 -2.78 -3.66
N LYS A 134 6.69 -2.72 -4.37
CA LYS A 134 6.69 -2.43 -5.80
C LYS A 134 5.96 -3.47 -6.65
N ARG A 135 6.06 -4.76 -6.33
CA ARG A 135 5.29 -5.82 -7.02
C ARG A 135 3.78 -5.66 -6.79
N ILE A 136 3.37 -5.30 -5.57
CA ILE A 136 1.97 -5.00 -5.23
C ILE A 136 1.49 -3.78 -6.03
N GLU A 137 2.26 -2.69 -6.06
CA GLU A 137 1.96 -1.51 -6.86
C GLU A 137 1.76 -1.84 -8.34
N ASN A 138 2.71 -2.56 -8.95
CA ASN A 138 2.65 -2.95 -10.36
C ASN A 138 1.45 -3.88 -10.64
N ARG A 139 0.99 -4.64 -9.63
CA ARG A 139 -0.22 -5.46 -9.76
C ARG A 139 -1.47 -4.59 -9.74
N ILE A 140 -1.56 -3.62 -8.83
CA ILE A 140 -2.67 -2.66 -8.77
C ILE A 140 -2.75 -1.84 -10.06
N ASP A 141 -1.61 -1.37 -10.59
CA ASP A 141 -1.57 -0.63 -11.88
C ASP A 141 -2.08 -1.50 -13.04
N ARG A 142 -1.74 -2.80 -13.08
CA ARG A 142 -2.28 -3.73 -14.07
C ARG A 142 -3.79 -3.95 -13.93
N MET A 143 -4.31 -4.05 -12.71
CA MET A 143 -5.77 -4.15 -12.47
C MET A 143 -6.50 -2.89 -12.96
N ILE A 144 -5.95 -1.71 -12.70
CA ILE A 144 -6.51 -0.45 -13.21
C ILE A 144 -6.49 -0.43 -14.74
N LYS A 145 -5.35 -0.76 -15.35
CA LYS A 145 -5.20 -0.76 -16.82
C LYS A 145 -6.17 -1.71 -17.50
N ALA A 146 -6.40 -2.90 -16.93
CA ALA A 146 -7.29 -3.91 -17.51
C ALA A 146 -8.76 -3.44 -17.64
N VAL A 147 -9.19 -2.48 -16.83
CA VAL A 147 -10.56 -1.93 -16.83
C VAL A 147 -10.61 -0.45 -17.21
N THR A 148 -9.50 0.09 -17.71
CA THR A 148 -9.42 1.45 -18.24
C THR A 148 -9.57 1.37 -19.75
N ALA A 149 -10.54 2.09 -20.30
CA ALA A 149 -10.77 2.12 -21.73
C ALA A 149 -9.52 2.63 -22.49
N PRO A 150 -9.25 2.14 -23.71
CA PRO A 150 -8.22 2.70 -24.58
C PRO A 150 -8.39 4.22 -24.72
N GLY A 151 -7.29 4.97 -24.68
CA GLY A 151 -7.32 6.45 -24.76
C GLY A 151 -7.66 7.18 -23.45
N ASP A 152 -8.19 6.50 -22.43
CA ASP A 152 -8.47 7.12 -21.13
C ASP A 152 -7.17 7.31 -20.31
N THR A 153 -6.48 8.41 -20.62
CA THR A 153 -5.20 8.81 -20.03
C THR A 153 -5.36 9.84 -18.91
N HIS A 154 -6.59 10.26 -18.58
CA HIS A 154 -6.80 11.35 -17.64
C HIS A 154 -6.20 11.01 -16.26
N PRO A 155 -5.31 11.87 -15.75
CA PRO A 155 -4.52 11.62 -14.53
C PRO A 155 -5.36 11.80 -13.26
N THR A 156 -6.39 12.64 -13.30
CA THR A 156 -7.25 12.94 -12.15
C THR A 156 -8.43 11.99 -12.03
N THR A 157 -8.67 11.17 -13.06
CA THR A 157 -9.77 10.21 -13.11
C THR A 157 -9.65 9.20 -11.98
N LYS A 158 -10.70 9.14 -11.15
CA LYS A 158 -10.82 8.13 -10.11
C LYS A 158 -11.04 6.76 -10.75
N ARG A 159 -10.04 5.88 -10.58
CA ARG A 159 -10.01 4.48 -11.04
C ARG A 159 -10.58 3.53 -10.00
N GLY A 160 -10.59 3.93 -8.74
CA GLY A 160 -10.94 3.04 -7.66
C GLY A 160 -10.85 3.65 -6.27
N GLY A 161 -10.74 2.79 -5.28
CA GLY A 161 -10.36 3.16 -3.92
C GLY A 161 -9.36 2.16 -3.36
N LEU A 162 -8.34 2.65 -2.68
CA LEU A 162 -7.35 1.85 -1.96
C LEU A 162 -7.52 2.09 -0.46
N VAL A 163 -7.59 1.02 0.30
CA VAL A 163 -7.53 1.08 1.75
C VAL A 163 -6.40 0.17 2.20
N MET A 164 -5.59 0.63 3.12
CA MET A 164 -4.41 -0.08 3.60
C MET A 164 -4.41 -0.13 5.12
N ARG A 165 -3.92 -1.25 5.68
CA ARG A 165 -3.59 -1.38 7.10
C ARG A 165 -2.16 -1.87 7.23
N GLU A 166 -1.34 -1.19 8.01
CA GLU A 166 -0.06 -1.69 8.48
C GLU A 166 -0.16 -2.05 9.96
N ASN A 167 0.32 -3.24 10.30
CA ASN A 167 0.47 -3.72 11.66
C ASN A 167 1.94 -3.56 12.08
N TYR A 168 2.17 -3.28 13.35
CA TYR A 168 3.50 -3.20 13.95
C TYR A 168 3.61 -4.10 15.18
N ASN A 169 4.80 -4.60 15.46
CA ASN A 169 5.12 -5.37 16.67
C ASN A 169 5.31 -4.46 17.89
N GLN A 170 5.88 -5.00 18.99
CA GLN A 170 6.07 -4.24 20.22
C GLN A 170 7.08 -3.10 20.14
N GLN A 171 8.06 -3.23 19.26
CA GLN A 171 9.13 -2.29 19.06
C GLN A 171 8.81 -1.33 17.90
N GLY A 172 7.54 -1.22 17.50
CA GLY A 172 7.11 -0.37 16.39
C GLY A 172 7.59 -0.85 15.01
N ARG A 173 8.11 -2.07 14.88
CA ARG A 173 8.55 -2.64 13.61
C ARG A 173 7.35 -3.08 12.77
N PRO A 174 7.25 -2.69 11.50
CA PRO A 174 6.21 -3.20 10.60
C PRO A 174 6.21 -4.74 10.59
N THR A 175 5.04 -5.37 10.53
CA THR A 175 4.90 -6.84 10.48
C THR A 175 4.05 -7.30 9.31
N GLN A 176 2.99 -6.56 8.99
CA GLN A 176 2.11 -6.90 7.88
C GLN A 176 1.43 -5.66 7.31
N ARG A 177 1.47 -5.55 5.98
CA ARG A 177 0.70 -4.56 5.22
C ARG A 177 -0.40 -5.25 4.42
N THR A 178 -1.66 -4.91 4.68
CA THR A 178 -2.82 -5.38 3.91
C THR A 178 -3.37 -4.25 3.08
N TYR A 179 -3.55 -4.47 1.78
CA TYR A 179 -4.16 -3.57 0.81
C TYR A 179 -5.48 -4.15 0.34
N MET A 180 -6.56 -3.41 0.55
CA MET A 180 -7.88 -3.67 0.00
C MET A 180 -8.11 -2.69 -1.15
N VAL A 181 -8.31 -3.21 -2.35
CA VAL A 181 -8.40 -2.43 -3.58
C VAL A 181 -9.77 -2.65 -4.20
N SER A 182 -10.44 -1.56 -4.56
CA SER A 182 -11.60 -1.62 -5.43
C SER A 182 -11.28 -0.92 -6.74
N VAL A 183 -11.59 -1.55 -7.88
CA VAL A 183 -11.37 -0.98 -9.21
C VAL A 183 -12.70 -0.92 -9.93
N LYS A 184 -13.05 0.26 -10.46
CA LYS A 184 -14.29 0.45 -11.22
C LYS A 184 -13.99 0.22 -12.70
N ASP A 185 -14.66 -0.75 -13.29
CA ASP A 185 -14.81 -0.82 -14.73
C ASP A 185 -15.91 0.18 -15.13
N ARG A 186 -15.55 1.11 -16.01
CA ARG A 186 -16.48 2.15 -16.45
C ARG A 186 -17.28 1.74 -17.68
N VAL A 187 -16.81 0.76 -18.43
CA VAL A 187 -17.47 0.28 -19.65
C VAL A 187 -18.76 -0.43 -19.29
N ASN A 188 -18.71 -1.33 -18.31
CA ASN A 188 -19.87 -2.09 -17.83
C ASN A 188 -20.39 -1.64 -16.45
N ASN A 189 -19.83 -0.55 -15.90
CA ASN A 189 -20.17 0.01 -14.59
C ASN A 189 -20.00 -0.97 -13.39
N THR A 190 -19.20 -2.03 -13.54
CA THR A 190 -18.95 -3.00 -12.45
C THR A 190 -17.76 -2.61 -11.58
N ARG A 191 -17.60 -3.30 -10.43
CA ARG A 191 -16.49 -3.06 -9.50
C ARG A 191 -15.89 -4.37 -9.01
N GLY A 192 -14.61 -4.58 -9.29
CA GLY A 192 -13.81 -5.66 -8.72
C GLY A 192 -13.25 -5.28 -7.35
N TYR A 193 -13.10 -6.27 -6.45
CA TYR A 193 -12.52 -6.10 -5.12
C TYR A 193 -11.41 -7.11 -4.89
N HIS A 194 -10.31 -6.64 -4.33
CA HIS A 194 -9.06 -7.39 -4.25
C HIS A 194 -8.38 -7.17 -2.91
N LYS A 195 -7.73 -8.21 -2.40
CA LYS A 195 -6.90 -8.17 -1.20
C LYS A 195 -5.47 -8.58 -1.56
N LEU A 196 -4.52 -7.69 -1.30
CA LEU A 196 -3.09 -7.99 -1.35
C LEU A 196 -2.50 -7.85 0.03
N THR A 197 -1.68 -8.79 0.45
CA THR A 197 -1.03 -8.75 1.76
C THR A 197 0.46 -8.94 1.59
N PHE A 198 1.25 -8.12 2.27
CA PHE A 198 2.67 -8.36 2.49
C PHE A 198 2.87 -8.72 3.96
N THR A 199 3.42 -9.90 4.23
CA THR A 199 3.78 -10.37 5.57
C THR A 199 5.29 -10.44 5.66
N ARG A 200 5.86 -9.80 6.68
CA ARG A 200 7.31 -9.86 6.95
C ARG A 200 7.67 -11.18 7.63
N LEU A 201 8.86 -11.67 7.35
CA LEU A 201 9.44 -12.90 7.90
C LEU A 201 10.61 -12.55 8.82
#